data_AF-A0A9X9A1U0-F1
#
_entry.id   AF-A0A9X9A1U0-F1
#
_cell.length_a   1.000
_cell.length_b   1.000
_cell.length_c   1.000
_cell.angle_alpha   90.00
_cell.angle_beta   90.00
_cell.angle_gamma   90.00
#
_symmetry.space_group_name_H-M   'P 1'
#
loop_
_entity.id
_entity.type
_entity.pdbx_description
1 polymer ?
#
loop_
_entity_poly.entity_id
_entity_poly.type
_entity_poly.pdbx_seq_one_letter_code
_entity_poly.pdbx_strand_id
1 'polypeptide(L)'
;MTKVDKVKEKIIETSLYLFNTNGITRTSIQDIMTATELPKGSIYRRFKSKEEIVLAAYDKSGEIMWSHFHKAMENKKTAIDKIL
;
A
#
# COMPACT_ATOMS: atom_id res chain seq x y z
N MET A 1 17.87 12.79 -5.36
CA MET A 1 16.55 12.13 -5.42
C MET A 1 16.65 10.91 -6.31
N THR A 2 16.53 9.71 -5.74
CA THR A 2 16.42 8.46 -6.52
C THR A 2 15.08 8.46 -7.26
N LYS A 3 15.12 8.03 -8.53
CA LYS A 3 13.93 7.93 -9.39
C LYS A 3 12.91 6.98 -8.75
N VAL A 4 11.65 7.43 -8.62
CA VAL A 4 10.55 6.59 -8.10
C VAL A 4 10.35 5.39 -9.03
N ASP A 5 10.41 4.18 -8.47
CA ASP A 5 10.14 2.93 -9.21
C ASP A 5 8.64 2.72 -9.32
N LYS A 6 8.04 3.25 -10.40
CA LYS A 6 6.60 3.16 -10.68
C LYS A 6 6.05 1.74 -10.67
N VAL A 7 6.86 0.75 -11.04
CA VAL A 7 6.40 -0.66 -11.04
C VAL A 7 6.35 -1.20 -9.61
N LYS A 8 7.31 -0.80 -8.75
CA LYS A 8 7.24 -1.13 -7.32
C LYS A 8 5.98 -0.53 -6.70
N GLU A 9 5.69 0.73 -7.02
CA GLU A 9 4.48 1.42 -6.52
C GLU A 9 3.19 0.74 -7.02
N LYS A 10 3.10 0.39 -8.30
CA LYS A 10 1.97 -0.39 -8.85
C LYS A 10 1.75 -1.70 -8.08
N ILE A 11 2.82 -2.44 -7.76
CA ILE A 11 2.73 -3.68 -6.98
C ILE A 11 2.18 -3.39 -5.58
N ILE A 12 2.70 -2.38 -4.90
CA ILE A 12 2.28 -1.98 -3.55
C ILE A 12 0.80 -1.61 -3.52
N GLU A 13 0.36 -0.71 -4.40
CA GLU A 13 -1.02 -0.20 -4.43
C GLU A 13 -2.02 -1.32 -4.77
N THR A 14 -1.70 -2.14 -5.78
CA THR A 14 -2.56 -3.26 -6.17
C THR A 14 -2.64 -4.31 -5.06
N SER A 15 -1.53 -4.59 -4.40
CA SER A 15 -1.50 -5.55 -3.29
C SER A 15 -2.27 -5.04 -2.09
N LEU A 16 -2.13 -3.75 -1.74
CA LEU A 16 -2.91 -3.11 -0.68
C LEU A 16 -4.42 -3.24 -0.94
N TYR A 17 -4.86 -2.99 -2.17
CA TYR A 17 -6.26 -3.19 -2.57
C TYR A 17 -6.72 -4.65 -2.38
N LEU A 18 -5.94 -5.62 -2.87
CA LEU A 18 -6.27 -7.04 -2.72
C LEU A 18 -6.28 -7.48 -1.26
N PHE A 19 -5.32 -7.04 -0.44
CA PHE A 19 -5.27 -7.38 0.98
C PHE A 19 -6.46 -6.80 1.75
N ASN A 20 -6.86 -5.56 1.47
CA ASN A 20 -8.03 -4.96 2.10
C ASN A 20 -9.35 -5.61 1.68
N THR A 21 -9.43 -6.11 0.45
CA THR A 21 -10.67 -6.73 -0.08
C THR A 21 -10.79 -8.20 0.31
N ASN A 22 -9.69 -8.95 0.16
CA ASN A 22 -9.69 -10.40 0.25
C ASN A 22 -8.98 -10.90 1.51
N GLY A 23 -8.24 -10.08 2.23
CA GLY A 23 -7.37 -10.48 3.34
C GLY A 23 -6.01 -11.00 2.88
N ILE A 24 -4.99 -10.83 3.72
CA ILE A 24 -3.60 -11.21 3.41
C ILE A 24 -3.52 -12.71 3.12
N THR A 25 -4.02 -13.58 4.00
CA THR A 25 -3.88 -15.04 3.87
C THR A 25 -4.46 -15.56 2.55
N ARG A 26 -5.60 -15.04 2.11
CA ARG A 26 -6.28 -15.48 0.88
C ARG A 26 -5.71 -14.89 -0.42
N THR A 27 -4.86 -13.87 -0.33
CA THR A 27 -4.26 -13.24 -1.51
C THR A 27 -2.90 -13.87 -1.82
N SER A 28 -2.76 -14.58 -2.93
CA SER A 28 -1.49 -15.20 -3.35
C SER A 28 -0.62 -14.24 -4.19
N ILE A 29 0.67 -14.59 -4.37
CA ILE A 29 1.54 -13.88 -5.33
C ILE A 29 0.98 -14.01 -6.76
N GLN A 30 0.28 -15.11 -7.09
CA GLN A 30 -0.35 -15.28 -8.39
C GLN A 30 -1.50 -14.30 -8.61
N ASP A 31 -2.30 -14.03 -7.58
CA ASP A 31 -3.37 -13.04 -7.65
C ASP A 31 -2.80 -11.64 -7.88
N ILE A 32 -1.71 -11.30 -7.18
CA ILE A 32 -1.01 -10.02 -7.35
C ILE A 32 -0.42 -9.90 -8.77
N MET A 33 0.24 -10.95 -9.29
CA MET A 33 0.75 -10.96 -10.67
C MET A 33 -0.38 -10.74 -11.69
N THR A 34 -1.51 -11.41 -11.48
CA THR A 34 -2.67 -11.31 -12.37
C THR A 34 -3.27 -9.91 -12.34
N ALA A 35 -3.51 -9.35 -11.15
CA ALA A 35 -4.10 -8.02 -10.99
C ALA A 35 -3.16 -6.89 -11.43
N THR A 36 -1.84 -7.07 -11.29
CA THR A 36 -0.86 -6.08 -11.74
C THR A 36 -0.52 -6.20 -13.22
N GLU A 37 -0.89 -7.31 -13.87
CA GLU A 37 -0.47 -7.69 -15.22
C GLU A 37 1.07 -7.69 -15.39
N LEU A 38 1.79 -8.03 -14.31
CA LEU A 38 3.24 -8.07 -14.30
C LEU A 38 3.75 -9.52 -14.35
N PRO A 39 4.80 -9.80 -15.15
CA PRO A 39 5.41 -11.12 -15.16
C PRO A 39 6.11 -11.40 -13.84
N LYS A 40 6.22 -12.68 -13.48
CA LYS A 40 6.90 -13.18 -12.27
C LYS A 40 8.24 -12.49 -12.01
N GLY A 41 9.10 -12.41 -13.03
CA GLY A 41 10.42 -11.77 -12.90
C GLY A 41 10.37 -10.30 -12.47
N SER A 42 9.33 -9.56 -12.83
CA SER A 42 9.19 -8.14 -12.46
C SER A 42 8.80 -7.94 -11.00
N ILE A 43 8.00 -8.85 -10.43
CA ILE A 43 7.66 -8.86 -9.01
C ILE A 43 8.87 -9.31 -8.19
N TYR A 44 9.45 -10.47 -8.52
CA TYR A 44 10.56 -11.04 -7.73
C TYR A 44 11.85 -10.21 -7.80
N ARG A 45 12.02 -9.36 -8.81
CA ARG A 45 13.10 -8.37 -8.85
C ARG A 45 12.98 -7.29 -7.76
N ARG A 46 11.77 -7.04 -7.24
CA ARG A 46 11.47 -5.94 -6.29
C ARG A 46 11.14 -6.45 -4.89
N PHE A 47 10.54 -7.62 -4.80
CA PHE A 47 10.12 -8.24 -3.56
C PHE A 47 10.51 -9.70 -3.57
N LYS A 48 11.20 -10.16 -2.51
CA LYS A 48 11.64 -11.55 -2.39
C LYS A 48 10.52 -12.47 -1.92
N SER A 49 9.52 -11.93 -1.24
CA SER A 49 8.41 -12.70 -0.69
C SER A 49 7.11 -11.89 -0.62
N LYS A 50 6.01 -12.58 -0.32
CA LYS A 50 4.70 -11.95 -0.10
C LYS A 50 4.72 -11.07 1.14
N GLU A 51 5.47 -11.46 2.17
CA GLU A 51 5.59 -10.73 3.43
C GLU A 51 6.26 -9.37 3.21
N GLU A 52 7.27 -9.27 2.35
CA GLU A 52 7.86 -7.97 1.98
C GLU A 52 6.85 -7.06 1.27
N ILE A 53 5.98 -7.62 0.43
CA ILE A 53 4.90 -6.87 -0.23
C ILE A 53 3.87 -6.40 0.80
N VAL A 54 3.49 -7.26 1.75
CA VAL A 54 2.57 -6.93 2.84
C VAL A 54 3.11 -5.75 3.65
N LEU A 55 4.37 -5.82 4.11
CA LEU A 55 4.98 -4.73 4.87
C LEU A 55 4.96 -3.42 4.10
N ALA A 56 5.40 -3.43 2.83
CA ALA A 56 5.40 -2.23 1.99
C ALA A 56 3.98 -1.69 1.72
N ALA A 57 2.98 -2.55 1.56
CA ALA A 57 1.58 -2.17 1.40
C ALA A 57 1.02 -1.51 2.67
N TYR A 58 1.37 -2.02 3.85
CA TYR A 58 0.91 -1.43 5.12
C TYR A 58 1.66 -0.16 5.50
N ASP A 59 2.93 -0.01 5.13
CA ASP A 59 3.64 1.27 5.23
C ASP A 59 2.92 2.35 4.41
N LYS A 60 2.58 2.04 3.15
CA LYS A 60 1.79 2.93 2.28
C LYS A 60 0.40 3.22 2.87
N SER A 61 -0.25 2.21 3.47
CA SER A 61 -1.54 2.38 4.15
C SER A 61 -1.43 3.38 5.31
N GLY A 62 -0.36 3.29 6.10
CA GLY A 62 -0.06 4.22 7.18
C GLY A 62 0.14 5.66 6.69
N GLU A 63 0.89 5.84 5.60
CA GLU A 63 1.08 7.16 4.95
C GLU A 63 -0.26 7.76 4.49
N ILE A 64 -1.11 6.97 3.84
CA ILE A 64 -2.43 7.38 3.37
C ILE A 64 -3.31 7.79 4.56
N MET A 65 -3.39 6.92 5.59
CA MET A 65 -4.18 7.18 6.78
C MET A 65 -3.71 8.45 7.51
N TRP A 66 -2.40 8.63 7.64
CA TRP A 66 -1.82 9.84 8.23
C TRP A 66 -2.16 11.10 7.44
N SER A 67 -2.09 11.04 6.11
CA SER A 67 -2.49 12.15 5.24
C SER A 67 -3.95 12.54 5.45
N HIS A 68 -4.85 11.55 5.57
CA HIS A 68 -6.26 11.79 5.87
C HIS A 68 -6.47 12.43 7.24
N PHE A 69 -5.83 11.92 8.28
CA PHE A 69 -5.91 12.51 9.62
C PHE A 69 -5.38 13.94 9.64
N HIS A 70 -4.21 14.19 9.05
CA HIS A 70 -3.63 15.52 8.98
C HIS A 70 -4.60 16.50 8.30
N LYS A 71 -5.15 16.12 7.14
CA LYS A 71 -6.10 16.96 6.40
C LYS A 71 -7.38 17.24 7.19
N ALA A 72 -7.88 16.27 7.96
CA ALA A 72 -9.06 16.46 8.81
C ALA A 72 -8.79 17.45 9.98
N MET A 73 -7.55 17.49 10.48
CA MET A 73 -7.16 18.31 11.62
C MET A 73 -6.62 19.71 11.26
N GLU A 74 -6.21 19.94 10.01
CA GLU A 74 -5.44 21.11 9.55
C GLU A 74 -6.07 22.46 9.93
N ASN A 75 -7.40 22.55 9.98
CA ASN A 75 -8.14 23.79 10.26
C ASN A 75 -8.89 23.78 11.60
N LYS A 76 -8.58 22.82 12.48
CA LYS A 76 -9.25 22.66 13.78
C LYS A 76 -8.43 23.32 14.89
N LYS A 77 -9.05 24.21 15.67
CA LYS A 77 -8.35 25.06 16.64
C LYS A 77 -8.12 24.37 17.98
N THR A 78 -9.10 23.63 18.47
CA THR A 78 -9.00 22.93 19.75
C THR A 78 -8.79 21.43 19.57
N ALA A 79 -8.34 20.75 20.63
CA ALA A 79 -8.24 19.29 20.62
C ALA A 79 -9.61 18.63 20.45
N ILE A 80 -10.68 19.23 21.00
CA ILE A 80 -12.05 18.74 20.85
C ILE A 80 -12.49 18.82 19.38
N ASP A 81 -12.20 19.93 18.70
CA ASP A 81 -12.54 20.11 17.28
C ASP A 81 -11.77 19.15 16.35
N LYS A 82 -10.66 18.57 16.81
CA LYS A 82 -9.89 17.56 16.07
C LYS A 82 -10.47 16.14 16.23
N ILE A 83 -11.24 15.92 17.29
CA ILE A 83 -11.90 14.64 17.59
C ILE A 83 -13.32 14.62 17.02
N LEU A 84 -14.01 15.77 17.02
CA LEU A 84 -15.36 15.98 16.45
C LEU A 84 -15.33 16.44 14.99
#